data_AF-A0A6H2DRK8-F1
#
_entry.id   AF-A0A6H2DRK8-F1
#
_cell.length_a   1.000
_cell.length_b   1.000
_cell.length_c   1.000
_cell.angle_alpha   90.00
_cell.angle_beta   90.00
_cell.angle_gamma   90.00
#
_symmetry.space_group_name_H-M   'P 1'
#
loop_
_entity.id
_entity.type
_entity.pdbx_description
1 polymer ?
#
loop_
_entity_poly.entity_id
_entity_poly.type
_entity_poly.pdbx_seq_one_letter_code
_entity_poly.pdbx_strand_id
1 'polypeptide(L)'
;MKKISKLKWLLTPAVGFSAITFISCSYNVESPERIEEDKKLQDKIVQRYVDNAFVETILAQRVYKIQPTAIASNFNDTNSEFFKDAQQAFNFYQNYQLKQDENFTYTTYSKLLKDQVLKSNDFRVLQEDLGSGNKFSTPSFKILYNNFDTGIAEIINKLLLTKHFLLGQEENDIKNSKIYKESTSDKASFTTKNIFESLDPSDKDFFLMKLLLEKQPAQVWKFESSDGLDLATFAATQVKDAKSFNSIVLADAKLDSKTTQKQENFEFLQANDSIDLHNLFGYQGILYNQGVSSRNDLDYSISHLQSEFKIKSGFLDANNNIFSQDQLSLFDKWNQVKLAPIKLKTTFDTNKEKEELSSSDIEIQADQNSLTYATYEVDKIYPSLVSSNKKSAQVVIKITIKSDNANLKDKSYFYTVTVDWNNKDNITYSPQINQDGQKLSQEIPASISSLSSDASKISISYVNKIVPLFDKVVKDDNKKETKRYFSLDNTPWSTLEQKEILAFSLFLADQNLIFNDVKTYFEDMGYIINVKDKVIKLEDSKDKKDNKK
;
A
#
# COMPACT_ATOMS: atom_id res chain seq x y z
N MET A 1 -31.82 -18.55 47.93
CA MET A 1 -32.25 -18.95 46.56
C MET A 1 -32.64 -17.72 45.76
N LYS A 2 -31.81 -17.31 44.79
CA LYS A 2 -32.23 -16.60 43.57
C LYS A 2 -31.04 -16.55 42.61
N LYS A 3 -31.34 -16.88 41.36
CA LYS A 3 -30.43 -17.35 40.30
C LYS A 3 -29.59 -16.20 39.74
N ILE A 4 -28.29 -16.44 39.60
CA ILE A 4 -27.38 -15.62 38.79
C ILE A 4 -27.65 -15.94 37.32
N SER A 5 -28.12 -14.94 36.56
CA SER A 5 -28.39 -15.06 35.13
C SER A 5 -27.10 -14.96 34.31
N LYS A 6 -26.98 -15.88 33.36
CA LYS A 6 -25.82 -16.13 32.50
C LYS A 6 -25.46 -14.91 31.63
N LEU A 7 -24.19 -14.54 31.74
CA LEU A 7 -23.46 -13.68 30.81
C LEU A 7 -23.37 -14.40 29.44
N LYS A 8 -23.94 -13.79 28.40
CA LYS A 8 -23.76 -14.24 27.01
C LYS A 8 -22.41 -13.75 26.51
N TRP A 9 -21.43 -14.65 26.47
CA TRP A 9 -20.17 -14.43 25.77
C TRP A 9 -20.45 -14.53 24.26
N LEU A 10 -20.25 -13.43 23.55
CA LEU A 10 -20.28 -13.38 22.10
C LEU A 10 -19.09 -14.19 21.57
N LEU A 11 -19.41 -15.20 20.77
CA LEU A 11 -18.47 -16.01 20.00
C LEU A 11 -17.71 -15.10 19.03
N THR A 12 -16.41 -14.93 19.29
CA THR A 12 -15.43 -14.57 18.28
C THR A 12 -15.45 -15.63 17.17
N PRO A 13 -15.39 -15.26 15.89
CA PRO A 13 -15.17 -16.23 14.83
C PRO A 13 -13.76 -16.77 15.04
N ALA A 14 -13.66 -18.06 15.37
CA ALA A 14 -12.41 -18.78 15.37
C ALA A 14 -11.82 -18.67 13.96
N VAL A 15 -10.70 -17.94 13.86
CA VAL A 15 -9.81 -17.95 12.70
C VAL A 15 -9.42 -19.40 12.48
N GLY A 16 -10.04 -20.00 11.47
CA GLY A 16 -9.73 -21.36 11.06
C GLY A 16 -8.29 -21.40 10.59
N PHE A 17 -7.45 -22.13 11.32
CA PHE A 17 -6.22 -22.67 10.75
C PHE A 17 -6.63 -23.51 9.55
N SER A 18 -6.38 -23.01 8.34
CA SER A 18 -6.34 -23.84 7.15
C SER A 18 -5.23 -24.87 7.36
N ALA A 19 -5.62 -26.08 7.71
CA ALA A 19 -4.77 -27.23 7.58
C ALA A 19 -4.27 -27.26 6.13
N ILE A 20 -2.94 -27.31 5.97
CA ILE A 20 -2.28 -27.50 4.69
C ILE A 20 -2.78 -28.85 4.15
N THR A 21 -3.77 -28.85 3.28
CA THR A 21 -4.17 -30.04 2.55
C THR A 21 -3.17 -30.22 1.43
N PHE A 22 -2.12 -30.99 1.69
CA PHE A 22 -1.36 -31.63 0.63
C PHE A 22 -2.34 -32.46 -0.19
N ILE A 23 -2.64 -32.04 -1.41
CA ILE A 23 -3.38 -32.85 -2.37
C ILE A 23 -2.43 -33.97 -2.81
N SER A 24 -2.36 -35.04 -2.02
CA SER A 24 -1.84 -36.30 -2.51
C SER A 24 -2.93 -36.90 -3.39
N CYS A 25 -2.66 -37.03 -4.69
CA CYS A 25 -3.42 -37.95 -5.53
C CYS A 25 -3.51 -39.29 -4.79
N SER A 26 -4.73 -39.79 -4.62
CA SER A 26 -5.07 -40.95 -3.82
C SER A 26 -4.34 -42.21 -4.29
N TYR A 27 -3.25 -42.55 -3.60
CA TYR A 27 -2.85 -43.93 -3.37
C TYR A 27 -2.67 -44.08 -1.86
N ASN A 28 -3.62 -44.80 -1.25
CA ASN A 28 -3.61 -45.10 0.17
C ASN A 28 -2.62 -46.25 0.40
N VAL A 29 -1.37 -45.91 0.60
CA VAL A 29 -0.37 -46.79 1.19
C VAL A 29 0.25 -46.01 2.34
N GLU A 30 -0.32 -46.17 3.54
CA GLU A 30 0.29 -45.75 4.80
C GLU A 30 1.50 -46.66 5.05
N SER A 31 2.63 -46.32 4.44
CA SER A 31 3.89 -46.95 4.78
C SER A 31 4.50 -46.23 6.00
N PRO A 32 5.20 -46.94 6.90
CA PRO A 32 5.90 -46.32 8.03
C PRO A 32 6.84 -45.18 7.62
N GLU A 33 7.43 -45.27 6.43
CA GLU A 33 8.31 -44.24 5.87
C GLU A 33 7.55 -42.94 5.59
N ARG A 34 6.32 -43.01 5.06
CA ARG A 34 5.49 -41.82 4.81
C ARG A 34 5.03 -41.15 6.11
N ILE A 35 4.76 -41.94 7.16
CA ILE A 35 4.45 -41.42 8.51
C ILE A 35 5.68 -40.74 9.12
N GLU A 36 6.88 -41.26 8.88
CA GLU A 36 8.13 -40.67 9.34
C GLU A 36 8.48 -39.39 8.56
N GLU A 37 8.26 -39.37 7.24
CA GLU A 37 8.35 -38.18 6.39
C GLU A 37 7.36 -37.10 6.85
N ASP A 38 6.09 -37.45 7.08
CA ASP A 38 5.08 -36.51 7.57
C ASP A 38 5.44 -35.96 8.96
N LYS A 39 6.03 -36.78 9.85
CA LYS A 39 6.55 -36.32 11.14
C LYS A 39 7.77 -35.40 11.00
N LYS A 40 8.67 -35.65 10.04
CA LYS A 40 9.83 -34.79 9.76
C LYS A 40 9.41 -33.47 9.11
N LEU A 41 8.41 -33.49 8.24
CA LEU A 41 7.81 -32.30 7.64
C LEU A 41 6.93 -31.51 8.62
N GLN A 42 6.60 -32.07 9.78
CA GLN A 42 6.01 -31.34 10.92
C GLN A 42 7.06 -30.61 11.78
N ASP A 43 8.36 -30.90 11.59
CA ASP A 43 9.43 -30.15 12.25
C ASP A 43 9.53 -28.74 11.66
N LYS A 44 9.46 -27.73 12.53
CA LYS A 44 9.50 -26.31 12.14
C LYS A 44 10.80 -25.93 11.42
N ILE A 45 11.92 -26.57 11.74
CA ILE A 45 13.21 -26.31 11.08
C ILE A 45 13.17 -26.84 9.65
N VAL A 46 12.67 -28.06 9.48
CA VAL A 46 12.51 -28.68 8.15
C VAL A 46 11.53 -27.88 7.29
N GLN A 47 10.40 -27.45 7.85
CA GLN A 47 9.44 -26.57 7.15
C GLN A 47 10.09 -25.28 6.67
N ARG A 48 10.87 -24.61 7.53
CA ARG A 48 11.57 -23.37 7.14
C ARG A 48 12.56 -23.61 6.02
N TYR A 49 13.34 -24.68 6.07
CA TYR A 49 14.31 -25.01 5.02
C TYR A 49 13.61 -25.27 3.68
N VAL A 50 12.54 -26.05 3.72
CA VAL A 50 11.70 -26.40 2.58
C VAL A 50 11.05 -25.14 1.97
N ASP A 51 10.44 -24.28 2.80
CA ASP A 51 9.84 -23.02 2.36
C ASP A 51 10.89 -22.07 1.74
N ASN A 52 12.10 -21.97 2.32
CA ASN A 52 13.14 -21.14 1.74
C ASN A 52 13.66 -21.71 0.41
N ALA A 53 13.84 -23.03 0.29
CA ALA A 53 14.25 -23.67 -0.96
C ALA A 53 13.21 -23.47 -2.08
N PHE A 54 11.91 -23.47 -1.74
CA PHE A 54 10.84 -23.10 -2.64
C PHE A 54 10.99 -21.66 -3.16
N VAL A 55 11.20 -20.71 -2.25
CA VAL A 55 11.40 -19.30 -2.59
C VAL A 55 12.63 -19.11 -3.47
N GLU A 56 13.78 -19.69 -3.09
CA GLU A 56 15.04 -19.59 -3.86
C GLU A 56 14.90 -20.16 -5.27
N THR A 57 14.17 -21.26 -5.43
CA THR A 57 13.91 -21.87 -6.74
C THR A 57 13.14 -20.92 -7.64
N ILE A 58 12.11 -20.25 -7.10
CA ILE A 58 11.32 -19.28 -7.86
C ILE A 58 12.17 -18.04 -8.18
N LEU A 59 12.91 -17.50 -7.21
CA LEU A 59 13.81 -16.37 -7.42
C LEU A 59 14.81 -16.66 -8.55
N ALA A 60 15.45 -17.82 -8.52
CA ALA A 60 16.40 -18.24 -9.53
C ALA A 60 15.77 -18.27 -10.93
N GLN A 61 14.63 -18.95 -11.07
CA GLN A 61 14.03 -19.24 -12.37
C GLN A 61 13.22 -18.06 -12.94
N ARG A 62 12.46 -17.36 -12.09
CA ARG A 62 11.51 -16.31 -12.50
C ARG A 62 12.08 -14.92 -12.42
N VAL A 63 12.91 -14.62 -11.42
CA VAL A 63 13.43 -13.27 -11.22
C VAL A 63 14.77 -13.12 -11.95
N TYR A 64 15.77 -13.90 -11.54
CA TYR A 64 17.15 -13.70 -11.98
C TYR A 64 17.56 -14.52 -13.21
N LYS A 65 16.68 -15.41 -13.68
CA LYS A 65 16.89 -16.29 -14.86
C LYS A 65 18.20 -17.09 -14.79
N ILE A 66 18.55 -17.56 -13.59
CA ILE A 66 19.71 -18.42 -13.31
C ILE A 66 19.26 -19.84 -12.95
N GLN A 67 20.20 -20.78 -12.95
CA GLN A 67 19.95 -22.13 -12.43
C GLN A 67 19.70 -22.07 -10.91
N PRO A 68 18.74 -22.83 -10.35
CA PRO A 68 18.48 -22.85 -8.90
C PRO A 68 19.74 -23.12 -8.07
N THR A 69 20.61 -24.01 -8.55
CA THR A 69 21.89 -24.34 -7.89
C THR A 69 22.90 -23.18 -7.87
N ALA A 70 22.66 -22.11 -8.63
CA ALA A 70 23.55 -20.95 -8.72
C ALA A 70 23.15 -19.79 -7.79
N ILE A 71 22.06 -19.90 -7.01
CA ILE A 71 21.62 -18.87 -6.06
C ILE A 71 22.74 -18.53 -5.06
N ALA A 72 23.33 -19.55 -4.43
CA ALA A 72 24.40 -19.37 -3.45
C ALA A 72 25.66 -18.73 -4.07
N SER A 73 26.04 -19.10 -5.30
CA SER A 73 27.19 -18.48 -5.97
C SER A 73 26.90 -17.04 -6.39
N ASN A 74 25.69 -16.74 -6.84
CA ASN A 74 25.28 -15.38 -7.17
C ASN A 74 25.26 -14.49 -5.92
N PHE A 75 24.74 -14.97 -4.79
CA PHE A 75 24.79 -14.22 -3.54
C PHE A 75 26.23 -13.90 -3.12
N ASN A 76 27.18 -14.81 -3.34
CA ASN A 76 28.56 -14.57 -2.96
C ASN A 76 29.31 -13.62 -3.90
N ASP A 77 28.82 -13.40 -5.11
CA ASP A 77 29.31 -12.38 -6.05
C ASP A 77 28.62 -11.03 -5.82
N THR A 78 29.36 -10.07 -5.28
CA THR A 78 28.82 -8.74 -4.96
C THR A 78 28.40 -7.93 -6.19
N ASN A 79 28.78 -8.36 -7.39
CA ASN A 79 28.39 -7.70 -8.63
C ASN A 79 27.09 -8.25 -9.22
N SER A 80 26.63 -9.42 -8.76
CA SER A 80 25.40 -10.03 -9.25
C SER A 80 24.18 -9.17 -8.93
N GLU A 81 23.17 -9.24 -9.80
CA GLU A 81 21.89 -8.55 -9.58
C GLU A 81 21.21 -9.08 -8.31
N PHE A 82 21.25 -10.40 -8.09
CA PHE A 82 20.70 -11.02 -6.90
C PHE A 82 21.31 -10.48 -5.60
N PHE A 83 22.63 -10.32 -5.53
CA PHE A 83 23.27 -9.78 -4.34
C PHE A 83 22.88 -8.32 -4.09
N LYS A 84 22.84 -7.50 -5.14
CA LYS A 84 22.48 -6.07 -5.02
C LYS A 84 21.06 -5.91 -4.50
N ASP A 85 20.13 -6.68 -5.05
CA ASP A 85 18.74 -6.71 -4.59
C ASP A 85 18.62 -7.23 -3.16
N ALA A 86 19.31 -8.34 -2.83
CA ALA A 86 19.32 -8.90 -1.48
C ALA A 86 19.90 -7.92 -0.46
N GLN A 87 20.96 -7.19 -0.81
CA GLN A 87 21.55 -6.16 0.03
C GLN A 87 20.61 -4.97 0.21
N GLN A 88 19.88 -4.55 -0.83
CA GLN A 88 18.87 -3.48 -0.73
C GLN A 88 17.72 -3.90 0.18
N ALA A 89 17.18 -5.10 -0.02
CA ALA A 89 16.13 -5.67 0.82
C ALA A 89 16.60 -5.82 2.28
N PHE A 90 17.84 -6.26 2.51
CA PHE A 90 18.42 -6.35 3.85
C PHE A 90 18.61 -4.97 4.48
N ASN A 91 19.06 -3.98 3.73
CA ASN A 91 19.17 -2.60 4.20
C ASN A 91 17.80 -2.05 4.63
N PHE A 92 16.76 -2.30 3.84
CA PHE A 92 15.40 -1.91 4.20
C PHE A 92 14.93 -2.62 5.47
N TYR A 93 15.09 -3.94 5.54
CA TYR A 93 14.71 -4.77 6.68
C TYR A 93 15.43 -4.34 7.96
N GLN A 94 16.76 -4.20 7.95
CA GLN A 94 17.50 -3.84 9.15
C GLN A 94 17.17 -2.42 9.63
N ASN A 95 16.91 -1.47 8.72
CA ASN A 95 16.45 -0.14 9.11
C ASN A 95 15.08 -0.21 9.78
N TYR A 96 14.18 -1.03 9.25
CA TYR A 96 12.87 -1.28 9.85
C TYR A 96 12.98 -1.90 11.24
N GLN A 97 13.88 -2.87 11.43
CA GLN A 97 14.14 -3.46 12.75
C GLN A 97 14.77 -2.46 13.72
N LEU A 98 15.75 -1.65 13.29
CA LEU A 98 16.37 -0.62 14.10
C LEU A 98 15.39 0.47 14.55
N LYS A 99 14.41 0.81 13.71
CA LYS A 99 13.32 1.72 14.07
C LYS A 99 12.42 1.15 15.18
N GLN A 100 12.27 -0.17 15.25
CA GLN A 100 11.47 -0.83 16.29
C GLN A 100 12.28 -1.06 17.58
N ASP A 101 13.55 -1.40 17.43
CA ASP A 101 14.52 -1.62 18.50
C ASP A 101 15.88 -1.06 18.08
N GLU A 102 16.28 0.08 18.64
CA GLU A 102 17.60 0.70 18.36
C GLU A 102 18.77 -0.24 18.68
N ASN A 103 18.56 -1.26 19.53
CA ASN A 103 19.55 -2.27 19.87
C ASN A 103 19.46 -3.53 18.98
N PHE A 104 18.67 -3.54 17.91
CA PHE A 104 18.43 -4.70 17.05
C PHE A 104 19.71 -5.47 16.70
N THR A 105 20.77 -4.77 16.30
CA THR A 105 22.07 -5.36 15.93
C THR A 105 22.73 -6.07 17.11
N TYR A 106 22.72 -5.44 18.30
CA TYR A 106 23.23 -6.02 19.53
C TYR A 106 22.37 -7.21 20.02
N THR A 107 21.05 -7.05 20.01
CA THR A 107 20.08 -8.09 20.38
C THR A 107 20.24 -9.31 19.48
N THR A 108 20.40 -9.10 18.17
CA THR A 108 20.64 -10.16 17.18
C THR A 108 21.98 -10.86 17.45
N TYR A 109 23.08 -10.11 17.58
CA TYR A 109 24.39 -10.69 17.92
C TYR A 109 24.34 -11.55 19.19
N SER A 110 23.77 -11.02 20.26
CA SER A 110 23.70 -11.68 21.57
C SER A 110 22.87 -12.96 21.50
N LYS A 111 21.77 -12.95 20.73
CA LYS A 111 20.96 -14.15 20.47
C LYS A 111 21.78 -15.21 19.71
N LEU A 112 22.43 -14.84 18.61
CA LEU A 112 23.23 -15.77 17.82
C LEU A 112 24.39 -16.38 18.64
N LEU A 113 25.02 -15.59 19.52
CA LEU A 113 26.06 -16.05 20.42
C LEU A 113 25.54 -17.08 21.44
N LYS A 114 24.38 -16.80 22.04
CA LYS A 114 23.72 -17.70 22.98
C LYS A 114 23.32 -19.02 22.32
N ASP A 115 22.80 -18.93 21.10
CA ASP A 115 22.31 -20.08 20.33
C ASP A 115 23.46 -20.87 19.67
N GLN A 116 24.71 -20.37 19.76
CA GLN A 116 25.93 -21.00 19.23
C GLN A 116 25.87 -21.33 17.72
N VAL A 117 25.18 -20.50 16.94
CA VAL A 117 24.90 -20.77 15.51
C VAL A 117 26.03 -20.36 14.56
N LEU A 118 27.01 -19.57 15.03
CA LEU A 118 28.14 -19.07 14.22
C LEU A 118 29.50 -19.51 14.76
N LYS A 119 30.54 -19.45 13.92
CA LYS A 119 31.93 -19.72 14.33
C LYS A 119 32.55 -18.49 14.99
N SER A 120 33.62 -18.67 15.78
CA SER A 120 34.30 -17.58 16.48
C SER A 120 34.81 -16.46 15.55
N ASN A 121 35.28 -16.81 14.35
CA ASN A 121 35.72 -15.80 13.36
C ASN A 121 34.55 -14.97 12.83
N ASP A 122 33.37 -15.57 12.67
CA ASP A 122 32.17 -14.90 12.20
C ASP A 122 31.67 -13.90 13.25
N PHE A 123 31.67 -14.30 14.54
CA PHE A 123 31.36 -13.38 15.64
C PHE A 123 32.30 -12.18 15.70
N ARG A 124 33.58 -12.35 15.40
CA ARG A 124 34.52 -11.23 15.36
C ARG A 124 34.15 -10.20 14.30
N VAL A 125 33.68 -10.64 13.13
CA VAL A 125 33.22 -9.72 12.07
C VAL A 125 31.95 -8.99 12.51
N LEU A 126 30.96 -9.72 13.05
CA LEU A 126 29.73 -9.09 13.54
C LEU A 126 29.98 -8.13 14.71
N GLN A 127 31.01 -8.37 15.52
CA GLN A 127 31.35 -7.52 16.65
C GLN A 127 31.74 -6.09 16.23
N GLU A 128 32.30 -5.92 15.03
CA GLU A 128 32.68 -4.61 14.47
C GLU A 128 31.46 -3.71 14.21
N ASP A 129 30.29 -4.30 14.02
CA ASP A 129 29.04 -3.59 13.74
C ASP A 129 28.22 -3.26 15.00
N LEU A 130 28.69 -3.64 16.20
CA LEU A 130 27.93 -3.42 17.43
C LEU A 130 27.85 -1.94 17.79
N GLY A 131 26.67 -1.53 18.28
CA GLY A 131 26.38 -0.20 18.80
C GLY A 131 24.91 0.13 18.66
N SER A 132 24.41 1.07 19.46
CA SER A 132 23.02 1.54 19.34
C SER A 132 22.84 2.23 17.98
N GLY A 133 21.80 1.85 17.24
CA GLY A 133 21.53 2.37 15.90
C GLY A 133 22.49 1.89 14.80
N ASN A 134 23.51 1.09 15.14
CA ASN A 134 24.46 0.58 14.14
C ASN A 134 23.83 -0.51 13.27
N LYS A 135 24.30 -0.59 12.03
CA LYS A 135 23.83 -1.51 11.00
C LYS A 135 24.83 -2.63 10.78
N PHE A 136 24.34 -3.80 10.42
CA PHE A 136 25.22 -4.86 9.92
C PHE A 136 25.82 -4.43 8.57
N SER A 137 27.15 -4.46 8.50
CA SER A 137 27.91 -4.17 7.30
C SER A 137 27.74 -5.29 6.25
N THR A 138 28.18 -5.04 5.02
CA THR A 138 28.13 -6.03 3.93
C THR A 138 28.81 -7.37 4.29
N PRO A 139 30.01 -7.40 4.92
CA PRO A 139 30.60 -8.65 5.40
C PRO A 139 29.71 -9.40 6.40
N SER A 140 29.13 -8.71 7.37
CA SER A 140 28.21 -9.31 8.34
C SER A 140 26.94 -9.81 7.69
N PHE A 141 26.39 -9.08 6.72
CA PHE A 141 25.25 -9.54 5.94
C PHE A 141 25.55 -10.86 5.22
N LYS A 142 26.73 -10.99 4.59
CA LYS A 142 27.12 -12.26 3.95
C LYS A 142 27.20 -13.41 4.93
N ILE A 143 27.73 -13.19 6.13
CA ILE A 143 27.77 -14.21 7.19
C ILE A 143 26.36 -14.61 7.61
N LEU A 144 25.52 -13.61 7.89
CA LEU A 144 24.16 -13.82 8.35
C LEU A 144 23.34 -14.58 7.30
N TYR A 145 23.35 -14.12 6.06
CA TYR A 145 22.58 -14.74 4.98
C TYR A 145 23.06 -16.17 4.67
N ASN A 146 24.38 -16.41 4.56
CA ASN A 146 24.88 -17.74 4.22
C ASN A 146 24.65 -18.78 5.34
N ASN A 147 24.34 -18.35 6.57
CA ASN A 147 24.00 -19.24 7.67
C ASN A 147 22.47 -19.26 7.87
N PHE A 148 21.85 -20.37 7.47
CA PHE A 148 20.40 -20.54 7.49
C PHE A 148 19.78 -20.40 8.89
N ASP A 149 20.51 -20.80 9.94
CA ASP A 149 20.01 -20.76 11.33
C ASP A 149 19.78 -19.33 11.84
N THR A 150 20.39 -18.33 11.19
CA THR A 150 20.13 -16.91 11.49
C THR A 150 18.74 -16.45 11.05
N GLY A 151 18.13 -17.14 10.07
CA GLY A 151 16.86 -16.78 9.46
C GLY A 151 16.91 -15.58 8.51
N ILE A 152 18.06 -14.93 8.32
CA ILE A 152 18.16 -13.74 7.45
C ILE A 152 17.91 -14.09 5.99
N ALA A 153 18.45 -15.19 5.47
CA ALA A 153 18.19 -15.60 4.09
C ALA A 153 16.69 -15.78 3.82
N GLU A 154 15.98 -16.44 4.73
CA GLU A 154 14.54 -16.68 4.61
C GLU A 154 13.75 -15.36 4.50
N ILE A 155 14.02 -14.41 5.39
CA ILE A 155 13.33 -13.11 5.41
C ILE A 155 13.62 -12.33 4.12
N ILE A 156 14.88 -12.27 3.70
CA ILE A 156 15.29 -11.50 2.53
C ILE A 156 14.76 -12.13 1.24
N ASN A 157 14.81 -13.45 1.11
CA ASN A 157 14.26 -14.15 -0.05
C ASN A 157 12.74 -13.95 -0.15
N LYS A 158 12.00 -13.99 0.97
CA LYS A 158 10.56 -13.69 1.00
C LYS A 158 10.25 -12.25 0.59
N LEU A 159 11.04 -11.29 1.05
CA LEU A 159 10.95 -9.88 0.64
C LEU A 159 11.15 -9.73 -0.87
N LEU A 160 12.19 -10.35 -1.44
CA LEU A 160 12.48 -10.29 -2.87
C LEU A 160 11.39 -10.95 -3.71
N LEU A 161 10.89 -12.11 -3.29
CA LEU A 161 9.85 -12.80 -4.02
C LEU A 161 8.52 -12.02 -3.98
N THR A 162 8.21 -11.42 -2.83
CA THR A 162 7.03 -10.56 -2.68
C THR A 162 7.15 -9.31 -3.56
N LYS A 163 8.33 -8.65 -3.59
CA LYS A 163 8.60 -7.53 -4.51
C LYS A 163 8.34 -7.95 -5.97
N HIS A 164 8.85 -9.10 -6.38
CA HIS A 164 8.63 -9.61 -7.74
C HIS A 164 7.15 -9.92 -8.03
N PHE A 165 6.43 -10.51 -7.08
CA PHE A 165 4.99 -10.75 -7.19
C PHE A 165 4.21 -9.44 -7.34
N LEU A 166 4.55 -8.41 -6.57
CA LEU A 166 3.82 -7.15 -6.58
C LEU A 166 4.16 -6.25 -7.78
N LEU A 167 5.39 -6.31 -8.31
CA LEU A 167 5.92 -5.32 -9.27
C LEU A 167 6.46 -5.91 -10.58
N GLY A 168 6.48 -7.23 -10.75
CA GLY A 168 7.23 -7.88 -11.83
C GLY A 168 6.53 -9.03 -12.52
N GLN A 169 5.20 -9.15 -12.41
CA GLN A 169 4.46 -10.21 -13.09
C GLN A 169 4.16 -9.83 -14.55
N GLU A 170 4.31 -10.82 -15.43
CA GLU A 170 4.00 -10.68 -16.85
C GLU A 170 2.51 -10.94 -17.10
N GLU A 171 1.94 -10.30 -18.13
CA GLU A 171 0.51 -10.38 -18.46
C GLU A 171 -0.01 -11.83 -18.58
N ASN A 172 0.77 -12.68 -19.24
CA ASN A 172 0.40 -14.09 -19.44
C ASN A 172 0.40 -14.86 -18.12
N ASP A 173 1.33 -14.57 -17.20
CA ASP A 173 1.37 -15.22 -15.88
C ASP A 173 0.15 -14.76 -15.05
N ILE A 174 -0.18 -13.45 -15.10
CA ILE A 174 -1.38 -12.89 -14.44
C ILE A 174 -2.65 -13.56 -14.96
N LYS A 175 -2.91 -13.52 -16.27
CA LYS A 175 -4.14 -14.06 -16.88
C LYS A 175 -4.28 -15.58 -16.71
N ASN A 176 -3.16 -16.30 -16.68
CA ASN A 176 -3.19 -17.76 -16.52
C ASN A 176 -3.29 -18.21 -15.07
N SER A 177 -2.98 -17.34 -14.11
CA SER A 177 -3.11 -17.63 -12.70
C SER A 177 -4.53 -18.02 -12.31
N LYS A 178 -4.64 -18.93 -11.35
CA LYS A 178 -5.92 -19.36 -10.79
C LYS A 178 -6.65 -18.19 -10.13
N ILE A 179 -5.92 -17.38 -9.34
CA ILE A 179 -6.45 -16.17 -8.69
C ILE A 179 -7.17 -15.26 -9.71
N TYR A 180 -6.58 -15.00 -10.87
CA TYR A 180 -7.22 -14.17 -11.90
C TYR A 180 -8.44 -14.83 -12.52
N LYS A 181 -8.33 -16.11 -12.92
CA LYS A 181 -9.41 -16.86 -13.56
C LYS A 181 -10.63 -17.02 -12.67
N GLU A 182 -10.42 -17.32 -11.38
CA GLU A 182 -11.50 -17.45 -10.41
C GLU A 182 -12.14 -16.09 -10.11
N SER A 183 -11.33 -15.05 -9.94
CA SER A 183 -11.78 -13.69 -9.61
C SER A 183 -12.54 -12.98 -10.74
N THR A 184 -12.28 -13.36 -11.99
CA THR A 184 -13.00 -12.83 -13.17
C THR A 184 -14.16 -13.71 -13.63
N SER A 185 -14.34 -14.88 -12.99
CA SER A 185 -15.44 -15.79 -13.31
C SER A 185 -16.79 -15.27 -12.83
N ASP A 186 -17.88 -15.82 -13.37
CA ASP A 186 -19.26 -15.50 -12.93
C ASP A 186 -19.56 -15.95 -11.49
N LYS A 187 -18.67 -16.75 -10.86
CA LYS A 187 -18.80 -17.21 -9.48
C LYS A 187 -18.13 -16.28 -8.47
N ALA A 188 -17.30 -15.34 -8.92
CA ALA A 188 -16.61 -14.41 -8.04
C ALA A 188 -17.60 -13.49 -7.31
N SER A 189 -17.23 -13.02 -6.13
CA SER A 189 -17.99 -11.96 -5.46
C SER A 189 -18.00 -10.71 -6.33
N PHE A 190 -19.08 -9.91 -6.26
CA PHE A 190 -19.18 -8.66 -7.02
C PHE A 190 -17.97 -7.74 -6.77
N THR A 191 -17.55 -7.60 -5.50
CA THR A 191 -16.40 -6.77 -5.12
C THR A 191 -15.10 -7.29 -5.75
N THR A 192 -14.84 -8.60 -5.64
CA THR A 192 -13.64 -9.23 -6.21
C THR A 192 -13.60 -9.04 -7.72
N LYS A 193 -14.71 -9.34 -8.41
CA LYS A 193 -14.82 -9.20 -9.86
C LYS A 193 -14.58 -7.75 -10.30
N ASN A 194 -15.20 -6.79 -9.60
CA ASN A 194 -15.07 -5.36 -9.91
C ASN A 194 -13.64 -4.85 -9.72
N ILE A 195 -12.91 -5.32 -8.69
CA ILE A 195 -11.48 -5.00 -8.52
C ILE A 195 -10.67 -5.51 -9.73
N PHE A 196 -10.79 -6.79 -10.06
CA PHE A 196 -10.00 -7.39 -11.15
C PHE A 196 -10.34 -6.81 -12.53
N GLU A 197 -11.61 -6.55 -12.81
CA GLU A 197 -12.03 -5.97 -14.08
C GLU A 197 -11.59 -4.50 -14.25
N SER A 198 -11.33 -3.81 -13.14
CA SER A 198 -10.84 -2.43 -13.09
C SER A 198 -9.31 -2.31 -13.10
N LEU A 199 -8.58 -3.42 -13.22
CA LEU A 199 -7.12 -3.46 -13.33
C LEU A 199 -6.69 -3.98 -14.71
N ASP A 200 -5.61 -3.40 -15.25
CA ASP A 200 -5.07 -3.83 -16.53
C ASP A 200 -4.05 -4.97 -16.32
N PRO A 201 -4.34 -6.21 -16.79
CA PRO A 201 -3.41 -7.32 -16.63
C PRO A 201 -2.08 -7.12 -17.39
N SER A 202 -1.95 -6.14 -18.29
CA SER A 202 -0.65 -5.83 -18.91
C SER A 202 0.33 -5.12 -17.96
N ASP A 203 -0.16 -4.59 -16.84
CA ASP A 203 0.67 -3.81 -15.93
C ASP A 203 1.45 -4.68 -14.96
N LYS A 204 2.76 -4.42 -14.86
CA LYS A 204 3.66 -5.19 -14.00
C LYS A 204 3.33 -5.06 -12.52
N ASP A 205 2.69 -3.96 -12.14
CA ASP A 205 2.22 -3.66 -10.78
C ASP A 205 0.74 -4.04 -10.54
N PHE A 206 0.17 -4.91 -11.38
CA PHE A 206 -1.20 -5.42 -11.24
C PHE A 206 -1.51 -5.90 -9.82
N PHE A 207 -0.64 -6.75 -9.26
CA PHE A 207 -0.86 -7.31 -7.92
C PHE A 207 -0.60 -6.31 -6.79
N LEU A 208 0.27 -5.31 -6.99
CA LEU A 208 0.36 -4.17 -6.08
C LEU A 208 -0.97 -3.40 -6.05
N MET A 209 -1.50 -3.00 -7.22
CA MET A 209 -2.76 -2.27 -7.28
C MET A 209 -3.93 -3.07 -6.70
N LYS A 210 -3.99 -4.38 -6.98
CA LYS A 210 -4.95 -5.31 -6.33
C LYS A 210 -4.83 -5.22 -4.81
N LEU A 211 -3.61 -5.34 -4.27
CA LEU A 211 -3.36 -5.30 -2.83
C LEU A 211 -3.82 -3.96 -2.21
N LEU A 212 -3.55 -2.84 -2.88
CA LEU A 212 -3.97 -1.51 -2.40
C LEU A 212 -5.51 -1.38 -2.33
N LEU A 213 -6.22 -1.87 -3.36
CA LEU A 213 -7.69 -1.84 -3.41
C LEU A 213 -8.35 -2.77 -2.38
N GLU A 214 -7.75 -3.92 -2.11
CA GLU A 214 -8.29 -4.91 -1.16
C GLU A 214 -7.97 -4.56 0.29
N LYS A 215 -6.73 -4.18 0.59
CA LYS A 215 -6.26 -3.96 1.97
C LYS A 215 -6.43 -2.53 2.45
N GLN A 216 -6.76 -1.60 1.56
CA GLN A 216 -7.07 -0.20 1.88
C GLN A 216 -6.01 0.49 2.79
N PRO A 217 -4.73 0.51 2.37
CA PRO A 217 -3.65 1.00 3.20
C PRO A 217 -3.55 2.54 3.21
N ALA A 218 -3.07 3.09 4.33
CA ALA A 218 -2.59 4.46 4.40
C ALA A 218 -1.35 4.57 5.29
N GLN A 219 -0.50 5.56 5.03
CA GLN A 219 0.51 5.98 6.00
C GLN A 219 -0.14 6.91 7.03
N VAL A 220 0.08 6.64 8.31
CA VAL A 220 -0.64 7.31 9.41
C VAL A 220 0.32 7.91 10.42
N TRP A 221 0.06 9.16 10.80
CA TRP A 221 0.59 9.81 11.99
C TRP A 221 -0.57 10.11 12.91
N LYS A 222 -0.51 9.68 14.16
CA LYS A 222 -1.67 9.74 15.05
C LYS A 222 -1.26 9.92 16.50
N PHE A 223 -2.01 10.77 17.19
CA PHE A 223 -1.95 10.96 18.63
C PHE A 223 -3.36 10.92 19.22
N GLU A 224 -3.50 10.16 20.30
CA GLU A 224 -4.73 10.10 21.08
C GLU A 224 -4.39 10.19 22.57
N SER A 225 -5.14 11.00 23.31
CA SER A 225 -5.03 11.05 24.77
C SER A 225 -6.39 11.30 25.42
N SER A 226 -6.69 10.50 26.44
CA SER A 226 -7.85 10.68 27.32
C SER A 226 -7.45 11.23 28.69
N ASP A 227 -6.22 11.73 28.85
CA ASP A 227 -5.76 12.32 30.10
C ASP A 227 -6.49 13.64 30.36
N GLY A 228 -6.93 13.85 31.61
CA GLY A 228 -7.70 15.04 31.98
C GLY A 228 -6.91 16.35 31.81
N LEU A 229 -5.58 16.32 31.99
CA LEU A 229 -4.73 17.49 31.79
C LEU A 229 -4.58 17.83 30.31
N ASP A 230 -4.43 16.81 29.46
CA ASP A 230 -4.35 16.99 28.01
C ASP A 230 -5.67 17.53 27.45
N LEU A 231 -6.81 16.99 27.93
CA LEU A 231 -8.13 17.51 27.58
C LEU A 231 -8.29 18.97 27.99
N ALA A 232 -7.93 19.33 29.22
CA ALA A 232 -8.03 20.70 29.71
C ALA A 232 -7.13 21.69 28.93
N THR A 233 -5.97 21.21 28.46
CA THR A 233 -4.97 22.04 27.77
C THR A 233 -5.26 22.16 26.28
N PHE A 234 -5.68 21.07 25.62
CA PHE A 234 -5.70 20.97 24.16
C PHE A 234 -7.09 20.88 23.53
N ALA A 235 -8.18 20.77 24.29
CA ALA A 235 -9.52 20.66 23.71
C ALA A 235 -9.89 21.84 22.79
N ALA A 236 -9.31 23.03 23.03
CA ALA A 236 -9.49 24.21 22.17
C ALA A 236 -8.37 24.39 21.11
N THR A 237 -7.35 23.54 21.12
CA THR A 237 -6.25 23.62 20.15
C THR A 237 -6.72 23.13 18.79
N GLN A 238 -6.24 23.80 17.76
CA GLN A 238 -6.64 23.54 16.38
C GLN A 238 -5.42 23.19 15.54
N VAL A 239 -5.56 22.19 14.68
CA VAL A 239 -4.51 21.73 13.78
C VAL A 239 -4.68 22.38 12.42
N LYS A 240 -3.65 23.08 11.97
CA LYS A 240 -3.61 23.75 10.66
C LYS A 240 -2.35 23.44 9.86
N ASP A 241 -1.31 22.96 10.55
CA ASP A 241 0.04 22.78 10.02
C ASP A 241 0.83 21.77 10.87
N ALA A 242 2.03 21.39 10.42
CA ALA A 242 2.93 20.50 11.17
C ALA A 242 3.23 21.01 12.58
N LYS A 243 3.37 22.33 12.76
CA LYS A 243 3.74 22.94 14.04
C LYS A 243 2.64 22.76 15.08
N SER A 244 1.39 23.06 14.71
CA SER A 244 0.21 22.90 15.56
C SER A 244 -0.05 21.43 15.88
N PHE A 245 0.10 20.53 14.90
CA PHE A 245 0.04 19.09 15.13
C PHE A 245 1.08 18.64 16.18
N ASN A 246 2.36 18.93 15.93
CA ASN A 246 3.47 18.51 16.79
C ASN A 246 3.41 19.12 18.21
N SER A 247 2.87 20.34 18.33
CA SER A 247 2.71 20.99 19.64
C SER A 247 1.75 20.22 20.55
N ILE A 248 0.71 19.59 19.98
CA ILE A 248 -0.20 18.73 20.73
C ILE A 248 0.51 17.43 21.11
N VAL A 249 1.21 16.79 20.18
CA VAL A 249 1.91 15.51 20.44
C VAL A 249 2.99 15.65 21.51
N LEU A 250 3.82 16.68 21.42
CA LEU A 250 4.98 16.88 22.32
C LEU A 250 4.60 17.35 23.72
N ALA A 251 3.37 17.79 23.93
CA ALA A 251 2.94 18.32 25.20
C ALA A 251 2.32 17.26 26.13
N ASP A 252 2.17 16.03 25.65
CA ASP A 252 1.87 14.87 26.49
C ASP A 252 2.96 14.71 27.56
N ALA A 253 2.57 14.70 28.82
CA ALA A 253 3.49 14.52 29.94
C ALA A 253 4.10 13.10 30.00
N LYS A 254 3.58 12.15 29.21
CA LYS A 254 4.03 10.75 29.11
C LYS A 254 4.58 10.44 27.72
N LEU A 255 5.47 11.31 27.21
CA LEU A 255 6.21 11.02 25.99
C LEU A 255 6.84 9.63 26.06
N ASP A 256 6.51 8.78 25.09
CA ASP A 256 7.14 7.50 24.87
C ASP A 256 7.69 7.43 23.44
N SER A 257 8.42 6.36 23.15
CA SER A 257 9.05 6.19 21.84
C SER A 257 8.04 6.05 20.70
N LYS A 258 6.78 5.69 20.98
CA LYS A 258 5.71 5.58 19.97
C LYS A 258 5.08 6.94 19.69
N THR A 259 4.83 7.74 20.73
CA THR A 259 4.26 9.10 20.55
C THR A 259 5.25 10.03 19.87
N THR A 260 6.55 9.86 20.11
CA THR A 260 7.61 10.67 19.50
C THR A 260 8.22 10.05 18.24
N GLN A 261 7.65 8.96 17.72
CA GLN A 261 8.15 8.31 16.52
C GLN A 261 8.00 9.20 15.29
N LYS A 262 9.06 9.27 14.48
CA LYS A 262 9.09 9.97 13.18
C LYS A 262 9.20 8.98 12.04
N GLN A 263 8.89 9.45 10.84
CA GLN A 263 9.15 8.71 9.61
C GLN A 263 10.63 8.76 9.26
N GLU A 264 11.21 7.59 9.01
CA GLU A 264 12.59 7.44 8.60
C GLU A 264 12.73 7.48 7.07
N ASN A 265 13.91 7.86 6.58
CA ASN A 265 14.16 8.04 5.14
C ASN A 265 13.93 6.78 4.30
N PHE A 266 14.21 5.60 4.86
CA PHE A 266 14.13 4.35 4.09
C PHE A 266 12.68 3.96 3.72
N GLU A 267 11.69 4.44 4.47
CA GLU A 267 10.26 4.16 4.29
C GLU A 267 9.48 5.41 3.84
N PHE A 268 10.20 6.41 3.34
CA PHE A 268 9.60 7.66 2.88
C PHE A 268 8.77 7.42 1.61
N LEU A 269 7.46 7.64 1.74
CA LEU A 269 6.56 7.70 0.60
C LEU A 269 6.13 9.13 0.35
N GLN A 270 6.18 9.55 -0.92
CA GLN A 270 5.72 10.87 -1.31
C GLN A 270 4.23 11.06 -1.01
N ALA A 271 3.84 12.31 -0.75
CA ALA A 271 2.48 12.72 -0.43
C ALA A 271 2.08 13.95 -1.26
N ASN A 272 0.78 14.13 -1.46
CA ASN A 272 0.24 15.26 -2.21
C ASN A 272 -0.01 16.50 -1.33
N ASP A 273 0.97 16.82 -0.48
CA ASP A 273 0.96 17.96 0.44
C ASP A 273 2.33 18.66 0.42
N SER A 274 2.42 19.89 0.93
CA SER A 274 3.68 20.63 1.10
C SER A 274 4.36 20.34 2.44
N ILE A 275 3.66 19.67 3.35
CA ILE A 275 4.15 19.33 4.68
C ILE A 275 5.37 18.40 4.60
N ASP A 276 6.39 18.68 5.41
CA ASP A 276 7.54 17.80 5.57
C ASP A 276 7.22 16.68 6.56
N LEU A 277 6.92 15.50 6.03
CA LEU A 277 6.50 14.33 6.80
C LEU A 277 7.59 13.79 7.74
N HIS A 278 8.88 14.07 7.47
CA HIS A 278 9.98 13.68 8.36
C HIS A 278 9.92 14.41 9.71
N ASN A 279 9.26 15.57 9.75
CA ASN A 279 9.16 16.37 10.96
C ASN A 279 7.92 16.07 11.80
N LEU A 280 6.97 15.28 11.30
CA LEU A 280 5.77 14.91 12.04
C LEU A 280 6.05 13.79 13.04
N PHE A 281 5.57 13.99 14.27
CA PHE A 281 5.60 13.00 15.34
C PHE A 281 4.40 12.03 15.27
N GLY A 282 4.43 10.98 16.09
CA GLY A 282 3.34 10.00 16.19
C GLY A 282 3.20 9.11 14.95
N TYR A 283 4.27 8.89 14.19
CA TYR A 283 4.24 8.05 13.00
C TYR A 283 3.99 6.58 13.34
N GLN A 284 2.94 5.99 12.76
CA GLN A 284 2.51 4.61 13.02
C GLN A 284 2.86 3.63 11.88
N GLY A 285 3.47 4.12 10.79
CA GLY A 285 3.75 3.30 9.62
C GLY A 285 2.56 3.20 8.65
N ILE A 286 2.57 2.15 7.83
CA ILE A 286 1.42 1.78 7.00
C ILE A 286 0.45 0.95 7.83
N LEU A 287 -0.81 1.41 7.87
CA LEU A 287 -1.91 0.68 8.48
C LEU A 287 -2.89 0.24 7.40
N TYR A 288 -3.43 -0.97 7.55
CA TYR A 288 -4.45 -1.54 6.66
C TYR A 288 -5.87 -1.24 7.14
N ASN A 289 -6.85 -1.50 6.27
CA ASN A 289 -8.28 -1.41 6.56
C ASN A 289 -8.74 0.00 6.95
N GLN A 290 -8.08 1.03 6.42
CA GLN A 290 -8.39 2.43 6.75
C GLN A 290 -9.75 2.89 6.20
N GLY A 291 -10.34 2.13 5.27
CA GLY A 291 -11.69 2.37 4.76
C GLY A 291 -12.81 1.63 5.50
N VAL A 292 -12.51 0.72 6.43
CA VAL A 292 -13.54 -0.08 7.10
C VAL A 292 -14.34 0.79 8.07
N SER A 293 -15.57 1.13 7.69
CA SER A 293 -16.50 2.06 8.39
C SER A 293 -16.27 3.56 8.09
N SER A 294 -15.36 3.89 7.18
CA SER A 294 -15.07 5.26 6.80
C SER A 294 -16.05 5.75 5.72
N ARG A 295 -16.56 6.97 5.87
CA ARG A 295 -17.26 7.72 4.81
C ARG A 295 -16.33 8.84 4.32
N ASN A 296 -16.59 9.41 3.16
CA ASN A 296 -15.84 10.53 2.58
C ASN A 296 -14.43 10.13 2.09
N ASP A 297 -13.39 10.86 2.48
CA ASP A 297 -12.08 10.80 1.81
C ASP A 297 -11.32 9.49 2.07
N LEU A 298 -11.68 8.76 3.14
CA LEU A 298 -11.20 7.41 3.43
C LEU A 298 -12.09 6.30 2.86
N ASP A 299 -12.98 6.59 1.90
CA ASP A 299 -13.72 5.58 1.15
C ASP A 299 -12.83 4.97 0.04
N TYR A 300 -12.71 3.64 0.05
CA TYR A 300 -11.94 2.84 -0.93
C TYR A 300 -12.86 2.03 -1.85
N SER A 301 -14.18 2.26 -1.83
CA SER A 301 -15.08 1.63 -2.78
C SER A 301 -14.71 2.03 -4.21
N ILE A 302 -14.76 1.07 -5.13
CA ILE A 302 -14.41 1.29 -6.53
C ILE A 302 -15.20 2.46 -7.13
N SER A 303 -16.50 2.57 -6.81
CA SER A 303 -17.33 3.69 -7.27
C SER A 303 -16.85 5.05 -6.76
N HIS A 304 -16.37 5.13 -5.51
CA HIS A 304 -15.81 6.37 -4.97
C HIS A 304 -14.48 6.69 -5.65
N LEU A 305 -13.57 5.72 -5.72
CA LEU A 305 -12.24 5.88 -6.30
C LEU A 305 -12.27 6.23 -7.80
N GLN A 306 -13.28 5.75 -8.54
CA GLN A 306 -13.52 6.13 -9.94
C GLN A 306 -13.84 7.63 -10.12
N SER A 307 -14.27 8.30 -9.05
CA SER A 307 -14.53 9.74 -9.01
C SER A 307 -13.40 10.56 -8.38
N GLU A 308 -12.34 9.92 -7.87
CA GLU A 308 -11.18 10.59 -7.32
C GLU A 308 -10.13 10.87 -8.41
N PHE A 309 -9.81 12.15 -8.61
CA PHE A 309 -8.84 12.60 -9.63
C PHE A 309 -7.47 12.96 -9.07
N LYS A 310 -7.28 12.83 -7.75
CA LYS A 310 -6.02 13.10 -7.06
C LYS A 310 -5.91 12.27 -5.79
N ILE A 311 -4.67 11.95 -5.42
CA ILE A 311 -4.37 11.39 -4.10
C ILE A 311 -4.57 12.45 -3.02
N LYS A 312 -5.17 12.05 -1.90
CA LYS A 312 -5.43 12.88 -0.73
C LYS A 312 -4.42 12.57 0.38
N SER A 313 -3.76 13.61 0.85
CA SER A 313 -2.84 13.58 1.99
C SER A 313 -3.10 14.81 2.85
N GLY A 314 -3.19 14.66 4.16
CA GLY A 314 -3.61 15.77 5.03
C GLY A 314 -4.04 15.36 6.43
N PHE A 315 -4.48 16.34 7.22
CA PHE A 315 -5.08 16.16 8.53
C PHE A 315 -6.51 15.64 8.41
N LEU A 316 -6.86 14.67 9.24
CA LEU A 316 -8.16 14.00 9.24
C LEU A 316 -9.13 14.71 10.19
N ASP A 317 -10.32 15.07 9.71
CA ASP A 317 -11.40 15.57 10.58
C ASP A 317 -12.21 14.43 11.22
N ALA A 318 -13.15 14.78 12.10
CA ALA A 318 -14.03 13.81 12.75
C ALA A 318 -15.00 13.06 11.80
N ASN A 319 -15.16 13.56 10.57
CA ASN A 319 -15.99 12.96 9.52
C ASN A 319 -15.16 12.16 8.51
N ASN A 320 -13.86 11.95 8.76
CA ASN A 320 -12.92 11.30 7.86
C ASN A 320 -12.67 12.02 6.52
N ASN A 321 -12.83 13.35 6.50
CA ASN A 321 -12.31 14.19 5.43
C ASN A 321 -10.82 14.46 5.65
N ILE A 322 -10.04 14.48 4.57
CA ILE A 322 -8.59 14.71 4.58
C ILE A 322 -8.32 16.11 4.03
N PHE A 323 -7.75 16.98 4.85
CA PHE A 323 -7.40 18.35 4.50
C PHE A 323 -5.89 18.57 4.58
N SER A 324 -5.27 18.82 3.42
CA SER A 324 -3.85 19.18 3.36
C SER A 324 -3.55 20.49 4.10
N GLN A 325 -2.30 20.66 4.57
CA GLN A 325 -1.87 21.90 5.21
C GLN A 325 -2.10 23.12 4.30
N ASP A 326 -1.81 22.98 3.01
CA ASP A 326 -2.03 24.05 2.05
C ASP A 326 -3.53 24.37 1.89
N GLN A 327 -4.43 23.37 1.92
CA GLN A 327 -5.87 23.61 1.86
C GLN A 327 -6.36 24.41 3.06
N LEU A 328 -5.94 24.02 4.27
CA LEU A 328 -6.29 24.75 5.49
C LEU A 328 -5.74 26.18 5.46
N SER A 329 -4.53 26.37 4.92
CA SER A 329 -3.92 27.69 4.77
C SER A 329 -4.64 28.57 3.73
N LEU A 330 -5.32 27.97 2.76
CA LEU A 330 -6.04 28.65 1.69
C LEU A 330 -7.57 28.65 1.91
N PHE A 331 -8.06 28.32 3.11
CA PHE A 331 -9.49 28.10 3.36
C PHE A 331 -10.38 29.29 2.95
N ASP A 332 -9.95 30.53 3.23
CA ASP A 332 -10.69 31.76 2.88
C ASP A 332 -10.90 31.91 1.37
N LYS A 333 -9.87 31.57 0.58
CA LYS A 333 -9.95 31.58 -0.88
C LYS A 333 -10.80 30.44 -1.38
N TRP A 334 -10.58 29.24 -0.83
CA TRP A 334 -11.28 28.03 -1.22
C TRP A 334 -12.80 28.16 -1.06
N ASN A 335 -13.25 28.70 0.07
CA ASN A 335 -14.66 28.85 0.38
C ASN A 335 -15.35 29.98 -0.40
N GLN A 336 -14.59 30.81 -1.13
CA GLN A 336 -15.12 31.84 -2.04
C GLN A 336 -15.21 31.38 -3.50
N VAL A 337 -14.51 30.30 -3.84
CA VAL A 337 -14.50 29.71 -5.17
C VAL A 337 -15.76 28.86 -5.39
N LYS A 338 -16.30 28.89 -6.60
CA LYS A 338 -17.52 28.18 -6.98
C LYS A 338 -17.28 27.21 -8.14
N LEU A 339 -18.11 26.17 -8.24
CA LEU A 339 -18.23 25.40 -9.47
C LEU A 339 -18.69 26.33 -10.60
N ALA A 340 -18.05 26.24 -11.75
CA ALA A 340 -18.38 27.04 -12.92
C ALA A 340 -19.30 26.22 -13.87
N PRO A 341 -20.34 26.82 -14.43
CA PRO A 341 -21.05 26.19 -15.54
C PRO A 341 -20.14 26.03 -16.76
N ILE A 342 -20.32 24.93 -17.47
CA ILE A 342 -19.66 24.70 -18.76
C ILE A 342 -20.70 24.64 -19.88
N LYS A 343 -20.30 25.02 -21.09
CA LYS A 343 -21.10 24.89 -22.29
C LYS A 343 -20.26 24.43 -23.48
N LEU A 344 -20.90 23.79 -24.45
CA LEU A 344 -20.32 23.65 -25.78
C LEU A 344 -20.28 25.03 -26.45
N LYS A 345 -19.15 25.38 -27.07
CA LYS A 345 -19.01 26.64 -27.81
C LYS A 345 -20.05 26.74 -28.92
N THR A 346 -20.44 27.96 -29.28
CA THR A 346 -21.38 28.22 -30.39
C THR A 346 -20.89 27.68 -31.74
N THR A 347 -19.57 27.52 -31.90
CA THR A 347 -18.91 26.96 -33.09
C THR A 347 -18.79 25.43 -33.06
N PHE A 348 -19.29 24.76 -32.03
CA PHE A 348 -19.19 23.30 -31.91
C PHE A 348 -20.01 22.59 -33.00
N ASP A 349 -19.39 21.60 -33.64
CA ASP A 349 -20.08 20.72 -34.59
C ASP A 349 -20.74 19.56 -33.85
N THR A 350 -22.07 19.58 -33.75
CA THR A 350 -22.86 18.51 -33.12
C THR A 350 -22.76 17.17 -33.85
N ASN A 351 -22.22 17.14 -35.07
CA ASN A 351 -21.95 15.90 -35.79
C ASN A 351 -20.68 15.19 -35.30
N LYS A 352 -19.82 15.85 -34.51
CA LYS A 352 -18.67 15.18 -33.88
C LYS A 352 -19.12 13.95 -33.09
N GLU A 353 -18.39 12.86 -33.22
CA GLU A 353 -18.56 11.67 -32.40
C GLU A 353 -18.09 11.92 -30.97
N LYS A 354 -18.55 11.11 -30.02
CA LYS A 354 -18.26 11.29 -28.59
C LYS A 354 -16.76 11.27 -28.27
N GLU A 355 -15.98 10.54 -29.06
CA GLU A 355 -14.53 10.45 -28.93
C GLU A 355 -13.77 11.67 -29.50
N GLU A 356 -14.45 12.52 -30.29
CA GLU A 356 -13.88 13.71 -30.92
C GLU A 356 -14.09 14.99 -30.10
N LEU A 357 -14.82 14.91 -28.99
CA LEU A 357 -14.99 16.04 -28.07
C LEU A 357 -13.64 16.39 -27.42
N SER A 358 -13.23 17.64 -27.55
CA SER A 358 -11.94 18.14 -27.04
C SER A 358 -12.13 19.30 -26.07
N SER A 359 -11.09 19.62 -25.30
CA SER A 359 -11.10 20.77 -24.39
C SER A 359 -11.36 22.09 -25.13
N SER A 360 -10.97 22.19 -26.41
CA SER A 360 -11.19 23.39 -27.21
C SER A 360 -12.66 23.61 -27.60
N ASP A 361 -13.50 22.59 -27.47
CA ASP A 361 -14.94 22.65 -27.72
C ASP A 361 -15.74 23.17 -26.50
N ILE A 362 -15.11 23.20 -25.32
CA ILE A 362 -15.75 23.58 -24.06
C ILE A 362 -15.47 25.05 -23.74
N GLU A 363 -16.50 25.76 -23.29
CA GLU A 363 -16.44 27.08 -22.67
C GLU A 363 -16.75 26.95 -21.18
N ILE A 364 -15.85 27.44 -20.32
CA ILE A 364 -16.05 27.49 -18.87
C ILE A 364 -16.45 28.91 -18.49
N GLN A 365 -17.61 29.07 -17.88
CA GLN A 365 -18.20 30.38 -17.56
C GLN A 365 -18.10 30.66 -16.05
N ALA A 366 -16.86 30.79 -15.55
CA ALA A 366 -16.59 31.10 -14.15
C ALA A 366 -16.93 32.57 -13.81
N ASP A 367 -17.45 32.80 -12.60
CA ASP A 367 -17.76 34.15 -12.14
C ASP A 367 -16.48 34.95 -11.78
N GLN A 368 -16.56 36.28 -11.86
CA GLN A 368 -15.41 37.17 -11.65
C GLN A 368 -14.80 37.05 -10.24
N ASN A 369 -15.62 36.77 -9.23
CA ASN A 369 -15.12 36.59 -7.86
C ASN A 369 -14.28 35.32 -7.77
N SER A 370 -14.78 34.20 -8.30
CA SER A 370 -14.02 32.96 -8.41
C SER A 370 -12.70 33.12 -9.18
N LEU A 371 -12.69 33.86 -10.28
CA LEU A 371 -11.48 34.11 -11.10
C LEU A 371 -10.40 34.93 -10.38
N THR A 372 -10.78 35.67 -9.33
CA THR A 372 -9.83 36.38 -8.47
C THR A 372 -8.96 35.39 -7.70
N TYR A 373 -9.54 34.25 -7.28
CA TYR A 373 -8.89 33.28 -6.40
C TYR A 373 -8.43 32.00 -7.11
N ALA A 374 -8.94 31.70 -8.31
CA ALA A 374 -8.69 30.45 -9.00
C ALA A 374 -8.58 30.59 -10.52
N THR A 375 -7.98 29.59 -11.16
CA THR A 375 -8.10 29.33 -12.60
C THR A 375 -8.93 28.07 -12.84
N TYR A 376 -9.51 27.96 -14.04
CA TYR A 376 -10.32 26.82 -14.45
C TYR A 376 -9.79 26.28 -15.77
N GLU A 377 -9.69 24.97 -15.87
CA GLU A 377 -9.31 24.29 -17.10
C GLU A 377 -10.05 22.96 -17.25
N VAL A 378 -10.25 22.53 -18.49
CA VAL A 378 -10.67 21.15 -18.78
C VAL A 378 -9.44 20.27 -18.58
N ASP A 379 -9.48 19.43 -17.56
CA ASP A 379 -8.40 18.50 -17.23
C ASP A 379 -8.45 17.28 -18.15
N LYS A 380 -9.62 16.62 -18.19
CA LYS A 380 -9.84 15.38 -18.94
C LYS A 380 -11.26 15.36 -19.53
N ILE A 381 -11.41 14.65 -20.63
CA ILE A 381 -12.71 14.34 -21.24
C ILE A 381 -12.80 12.84 -21.43
N TYR A 382 -13.92 12.29 -20.99
CA TYR A 382 -14.18 10.87 -20.93
C TYR A 382 -15.43 10.53 -21.73
N PRO A 383 -15.27 10.05 -22.97
CA PRO A 383 -16.40 9.60 -23.78
C PRO A 383 -17.18 8.49 -23.06
N SER A 384 -18.51 8.51 -23.19
CA SER A 384 -19.34 7.44 -22.64
C SER A 384 -19.03 6.12 -23.33
N LEU A 385 -18.73 5.08 -22.56
CA LEU A 385 -18.46 3.73 -23.09
C LEU A 385 -19.74 2.97 -23.48
N VAL A 386 -20.91 3.55 -23.23
CA VAL A 386 -22.19 2.91 -23.56
C VAL A 386 -22.35 2.83 -25.08
N SER A 387 -22.62 1.63 -25.59
CA SER A 387 -22.96 1.34 -26.98
C SER A 387 -24.38 1.81 -27.31
N SER A 388 -24.55 3.14 -27.34
CA SER A 388 -25.79 3.78 -27.75
C SER A 388 -25.50 4.87 -28.78
N ASN A 389 -26.50 5.26 -29.57
CA ASN A 389 -26.43 6.42 -30.45
C ASN A 389 -26.35 7.76 -29.68
N LYS A 390 -26.32 7.71 -28.34
CA LYS A 390 -26.23 8.90 -27.50
C LYS A 390 -24.79 9.41 -27.50
N LYS A 391 -24.60 10.63 -27.99
CA LYS A 391 -23.32 11.34 -27.93
C LYS A 391 -23.19 11.97 -26.56
N SER A 392 -22.32 11.38 -25.73
CA SER A 392 -22.19 11.70 -24.32
C SER A 392 -20.74 11.61 -23.88
N ALA A 393 -20.28 12.57 -23.09
CA ALA A 393 -18.96 12.56 -22.48
C ALA A 393 -18.99 13.23 -21.10
N GLN A 394 -18.22 12.68 -20.17
CA GLN A 394 -17.94 13.30 -18.89
C GLN A 394 -16.74 14.23 -19.03
N VAL A 395 -16.95 15.51 -18.79
CA VAL A 395 -15.91 16.55 -18.78
C VAL A 395 -15.45 16.75 -17.34
N VAL A 396 -14.17 16.53 -17.08
CA VAL A 396 -13.52 16.79 -15.79
C VAL A 396 -12.94 18.20 -15.82
N ILE A 397 -13.44 19.05 -14.94
CA ILE A 397 -12.94 20.42 -14.77
C ILE A 397 -12.06 20.47 -13.54
N LYS A 398 -10.88 21.06 -13.70
CA LYS A 398 -9.93 21.35 -12.63
C LYS A 398 -10.00 22.83 -12.29
N ILE A 399 -10.22 23.11 -11.02
CA ILE A 399 -10.14 24.43 -10.42
C ILE A 399 -8.81 24.50 -9.70
N THR A 400 -7.90 25.40 -10.10
CA THR A 400 -6.62 25.61 -9.42
C THR A 400 -6.71 26.87 -8.58
N ILE A 401 -6.70 26.70 -7.26
CA ILE A 401 -6.82 27.76 -6.27
C ILE A 401 -5.41 28.29 -5.98
N LYS A 402 -5.24 29.60 -6.22
CA LYS A 402 -3.94 30.27 -6.24
C LYS A 402 -3.44 30.55 -4.83
N SER A 403 -2.20 30.18 -4.57
CA SER A 403 -1.44 30.64 -3.43
C SER A 403 -0.77 31.99 -3.73
N ASP A 404 -0.85 32.94 -2.79
CA ASP A 404 -0.02 34.16 -2.86
C ASP A 404 1.33 33.97 -2.12
N ASN A 405 1.50 32.83 -1.45
CA ASN A 405 2.68 32.50 -0.67
C ASN A 405 3.54 31.52 -1.46
N ALA A 406 4.78 31.92 -1.77
CA ALA A 406 5.74 31.10 -2.52
C ALA A 406 6.06 29.74 -1.84
N ASN A 407 5.82 29.62 -0.54
CA ASN A 407 6.05 28.38 0.23
C ASN A 407 4.82 27.46 0.26
N LEU A 408 3.67 27.90 -0.22
CA LEU A 408 2.45 27.08 -0.31
C LEU A 408 2.20 26.72 -1.77
N LYS A 409 1.83 25.46 -2.01
CA LYS A 409 1.48 25.01 -3.37
C LYS A 409 0.05 25.42 -3.69
N ASP A 410 -0.18 25.79 -4.95
CA ASP A 410 -1.52 25.87 -5.50
C ASP A 410 -2.24 24.54 -5.28
N LYS A 411 -3.55 24.60 -5.03
CA LYS A 411 -4.34 23.40 -4.81
C LYS A 411 -5.49 23.26 -5.78
N SER A 412 -5.67 22.03 -6.24
CA SER A 412 -6.69 21.70 -7.21
C SER A 412 -7.92 21.09 -6.57
N TYR A 413 -9.10 21.51 -7.03
CA TYR A 413 -10.37 20.83 -6.84
C TYR A 413 -10.87 20.34 -8.19
N PHE A 414 -11.49 19.17 -8.22
CA PHE A 414 -12.01 18.57 -9.44
C PHE A 414 -13.50 18.33 -9.32
N TYR A 415 -14.23 18.62 -10.38
CA TYR A 415 -15.63 18.22 -10.52
C TYR A 415 -15.88 17.74 -11.94
N THR A 416 -16.98 17.03 -12.13
CA THR A 416 -17.35 16.49 -13.44
C THR A 416 -18.70 17.00 -13.89
N VAL A 417 -18.83 17.22 -15.19
CA VAL A 417 -20.09 17.54 -15.86
C VAL A 417 -20.24 16.60 -17.05
N THR A 418 -21.31 15.82 -17.06
CA THR A 418 -21.69 15.03 -18.23
C THR A 418 -22.38 15.93 -19.23
N VAL A 419 -21.89 15.91 -20.48
CA VAL A 419 -22.45 16.64 -21.62
C VAL A 419 -23.05 15.63 -22.59
N ASP A 420 -24.32 15.80 -22.95
CA ASP A 420 -24.99 15.02 -23.98
C ASP A 420 -25.38 15.93 -25.16
N TRP A 421 -25.15 15.54 -26.42
CA TRP A 421 -25.36 16.42 -27.59
C TRP A 421 -25.94 15.73 -28.85
N ASN A 422 -27.03 14.98 -28.71
CA ASN A 422 -27.59 14.19 -29.83
C ASN A 422 -28.03 15.03 -31.04
N ASN A 423 -28.48 16.27 -30.84
CA ASN A 423 -28.76 17.23 -31.91
C ASN A 423 -28.58 18.67 -31.39
N LYS A 424 -28.54 19.66 -32.30
CA LYS A 424 -28.32 21.08 -31.95
C LYS A 424 -29.33 21.65 -30.95
N ASP A 425 -30.54 21.13 -30.94
CA ASP A 425 -31.65 21.64 -30.13
C ASP A 425 -31.73 20.97 -28.75
N ASN A 426 -30.93 19.94 -28.48
CA ASN A 426 -31.01 19.13 -27.27
C ASN A 426 -29.61 18.79 -26.73
N ILE A 427 -28.95 19.81 -26.18
CA ILE A 427 -27.71 19.66 -25.41
C ILE A 427 -28.04 19.74 -23.92
N THR A 428 -27.67 18.72 -23.16
CA THR A 428 -27.92 18.66 -21.70
C THR A 428 -26.63 18.54 -20.92
N TYR A 429 -26.63 19.11 -19.72
CA TYR A 429 -25.49 19.14 -18.79
C TYR A 429 -25.92 18.57 -17.45
N SER A 430 -25.14 17.64 -16.89
CA SER A 430 -25.43 17.01 -15.59
C SER A 430 -24.16 16.93 -14.73
N PRO A 431 -24.12 17.58 -13.55
CA PRO A 431 -25.18 18.42 -12.97
C PRO A 431 -25.38 19.74 -13.74
N GLN A 432 -26.57 20.34 -13.62
CA GLN A 432 -26.78 21.71 -14.05
C GLN A 432 -26.23 22.68 -13.00
N ILE A 433 -25.25 23.48 -13.41
CA ILE A 433 -24.63 24.53 -12.59
C ILE A 433 -25.23 25.88 -13.00
N ASN A 434 -25.60 26.72 -12.03
CA ASN A 434 -26.19 28.03 -12.28
C ASN A 434 -25.16 28.99 -12.92
N GLN A 435 -25.64 30.02 -13.62
CA GLN A 435 -24.77 31.02 -14.25
C GLN A 435 -23.85 31.74 -13.25
N ASP A 436 -24.33 31.97 -12.02
CA ASP A 436 -23.56 32.58 -10.92
C ASP A 436 -22.67 31.58 -10.15
N GLY A 437 -22.54 30.35 -10.68
CA GLY A 437 -21.84 29.23 -10.07
C GLY A 437 -22.60 28.54 -8.93
N GLN A 438 -22.01 27.47 -8.40
CA GLN A 438 -22.49 26.75 -7.21
C GLN A 438 -21.36 26.61 -6.19
N LYS A 439 -21.68 26.56 -4.89
CA LYS A 439 -20.65 26.29 -3.87
C LYS A 439 -19.96 24.95 -4.13
N LEU A 440 -18.68 24.85 -3.79
CA LEU A 440 -17.98 23.57 -3.78
C LEU A 440 -18.65 22.61 -2.78
N SER A 441 -18.67 21.32 -3.10
CA SER A 441 -19.37 20.31 -2.28
C SER A 441 -18.74 20.10 -0.90
N GLN A 442 -17.46 20.50 -0.73
CA GLN A 442 -16.71 20.38 0.51
C GLN A 442 -16.21 21.77 0.91
N GLU A 443 -16.77 22.33 1.99
CA GLU A 443 -16.23 23.52 2.64
C GLU A 443 -14.94 23.13 3.38
N ILE A 444 -13.92 23.97 3.25
CA ILE A 444 -12.64 23.76 3.92
C ILE A 444 -12.68 24.49 5.26
N PRO A 445 -12.45 23.81 6.39
CA PRO A 445 -12.38 24.50 7.66
C PRO A 445 -11.09 25.32 7.73
N ALA A 446 -11.09 26.39 8.54
CA ALA A 446 -9.86 27.13 8.83
C ALA A 446 -8.80 26.26 9.57
N SER A 447 -9.27 25.20 10.23
CA SER A 447 -8.44 24.28 11.01
C SER A 447 -9.23 23.03 11.43
N ILE A 448 -8.52 22.00 11.86
CA ILE A 448 -9.09 20.74 12.36
C ILE A 448 -9.14 20.76 13.88
N SER A 449 -10.27 20.35 14.45
CA SER A 449 -10.39 20.21 15.91
C SER A 449 -9.50 19.07 16.41
N SER A 450 -8.80 19.31 17.51
CA SER A 450 -8.04 18.27 18.22
C SER A 450 -8.91 17.32 19.02
N LEU A 451 -10.16 17.70 19.30
CA LEU A 451 -11.07 17.01 20.19
C LEU A 451 -11.91 15.99 19.42
N SER A 452 -12.10 14.79 19.99
CA SER A 452 -13.02 13.81 19.43
C SER A 452 -14.45 14.34 19.41
N SER A 453 -15.28 13.80 18.52
CA SER A 453 -16.68 14.24 18.34
C SER A 453 -17.53 14.11 19.60
N ASP A 454 -17.21 13.17 20.49
CA ASP A 454 -17.84 12.96 21.79
C ASP A 454 -17.15 13.70 22.95
N ALA A 455 -16.11 14.49 22.65
CA ALA A 455 -15.28 15.21 23.60
C ALA A 455 -14.58 14.34 24.67
N SER A 456 -14.47 13.03 24.46
CA SER A 456 -13.89 12.10 25.43
C SER A 456 -12.35 12.04 25.38
N LYS A 457 -11.74 12.44 24.26
CA LYS A 457 -10.29 12.40 24.07
C LYS A 457 -9.79 13.46 23.08
N ILE A 458 -8.52 13.81 23.19
CA ILE A 458 -7.77 14.40 22.09
C ILE A 458 -7.54 13.29 21.06
N SER A 459 -7.77 13.58 19.79
CA SER A 459 -7.61 12.66 18.66
C SER A 459 -7.25 13.45 17.41
N ILE A 460 -5.96 13.48 17.08
CA ILE A 460 -5.46 14.11 15.85
C ILE A 460 -4.79 13.06 14.98
N SER A 461 -4.95 13.21 13.67
CA SER A 461 -4.29 12.32 12.71
C SER A 461 -3.93 13.07 11.44
N TYR A 462 -2.78 12.73 10.88
CA TYR A 462 -2.41 13.01 9.51
C TYR A 462 -2.36 11.69 8.75
N VAL A 463 -2.94 11.66 7.55
CA VAL A 463 -3.04 10.47 6.73
C VAL A 463 -2.58 10.75 5.31
N ASN A 464 -1.76 9.85 4.76
CA ASN A 464 -1.46 9.77 3.34
C ASN A 464 -2.16 8.53 2.78
N LYS A 465 -3.30 8.72 2.11
CA LYS A 465 -4.13 7.64 1.53
C LYS A 465 -3.35 6.96 0.40
N ILE A 466 -3.19 5.63 0.41
CA ILE A 466 -2.42 4.91 -0.61
C ILE A 466 -3.37 4.10 -1.50
N VAL A 467 -3.59 4.57 -2.72
CA VAL A 467 -4.55 3.99 -3.68
C VAL A 467 -4.17 4.35 -5.12
N PRO A 468 -4.44 3.51 -6.14
CA PRO A 468 -4.29 3.92 -7.54
C PRO A 468 -5.41 4.89 -7.98
N LEU A 469 -5.19 5.60 -9.09
CA LEU A 469 -6.18 6.50 -9.71
C LEU A 469 -6.82 5.84 -10.93
N PHE A 470 -8.13 6.04 -11.12
CA PHE A 470 -8.87 5.47 -12.26
C PHE A 470 -8.73 6.32 -13.52
N ASP A 471 -7.53 6.36 -14.10
CA ASP A 471 -7.22 7.30 -15.18
C ASP A 471 -6.36 6.76 -16.32
N LYS A 472 -6.06 5.46 -16.34
CA LYS A 472 -5.40 4.81 -17.47
C LYS A 472 -6.41 4.47 -18.55
N VAL A 473 -6.31 5.17 -19.68
CA VAL A 473 -7.23 5.04 -20.82
C VAL A 473 -6.65 4.09 -21.86
N VAL A 474 -7.39 3.04 -22.22
CA VAL A 474 -7.05 2.12 -23.31
C VAL A 474 -7.87 2.46 -24.55
N LYS A 475 -7.18 2.58 -25.69
CA LYS A 475 -7.76 2.97 -26.97
C LYS A 475 -7.58 1.88 -28.01
N ASP A 476 -8.54 1.77 -28.93
CA ASP A 476 -8.40 0.95 -30.13
C ASP A 476 -7.51 1.62 -31.20
N ASP A 477 -7.30 0.93 -32.33
CA ASP A 477 -6.53 1.43 -33.47
C ASP A 477 -7.08 2.74 -34.05
N ASN A 478 -8.39 2.99 -33.86
CA ASN A 478 -9.07 4.22 -34.28
C ASN A 478 -9.03 5.32 -33.19
N LYS A 479 -8.21 5.14 -32.15
CA LYS A 479 -8.05 6.04 -30.99
C LYS A 479 -9.31 6.19 -30.13
N LYS A 480 -10.29 5.29 -30.25
CA LYS A 480 -11.50 5.30 -29.43
C LYS A 480 -11.23 4.64 -28.09
N GLU A 481 -11.64 5.29 -27.01
CA GLU A 481 -11.55 4.70 -25.68
C GLU A 481 -12.44 3.44 -25.62
N THR A 482 -11.83 2.31 -25.27
CA THR A 482 -12.53 1.03 -25.12
C THR A 482 -12.67 0.64 -23.66
N LYS A 483 -11.70 1.03 -22.83
CA LYS A 483 -11.70 0.71 -21.40
C LYS A 483 -10.85 1.69 -20.60
N ARG A 484 -11.13 1.76 -19.31
CA ARG A 484 -10.33 2.49 -18.33
C ARG A 484 -9.97 1.61 -17.14
N TYR A 485 -8.79 1.85 -16.60
CA TYR A 485 -8.22 1.09 -15.49
C TYR A 485 -7.67 2.00 -14.39
N PHE A 486 -7.55 1.44 -13.20
CA PHE A 486 -6.71 2.00 -12.15
C PHE A 486 -5.23 1.91 -12.55
N SER A 487 -4.45 2.96 -12.22
CA SER A 487 -3.01 3.02 -12.42
C SER A 487 -2.32 3.82 -11.30
N LEU A 488 -1.02 3.57 -11.11
CA LEU A 488 -0.13 4.35 -10.24
C LEU A 488 0.60 5.48 -10.98
N ASP A 489 0.45 5.62 -12.30
CA ASP A 489 1.26 6.51 -13.13
C ASP A 489 1.15 7.99 -12.75
N ASN A 490 -0.05 8.44 -12.34
CA ASN A 490 -0.32 9.82 -11.91
C ASN A 490 -0.41 9.96 -10.38
N THR A 491 0.21 9.05 -9.65
CA THR A 491 0.30 9.10 -8.18
C THR A 491 1.70 9.56 -7.73
N PRO A 492 1.87 9.98 -6.47
CA PRO A 492 3.20 10.27 -5.91
C PRO A 492 4.16 9.06 -5.93
N TRP A 493 3.65 7.85 -6.17
CA TRP A 493 4.43 6.60 -6.17
C TRP A 493 4.63 6.02 -7.58
N SER A 494 4.58 6.85 -8.62
CA SER A 494 4.73 6.39 -10.00
C SER A 494 6.13 5.87 -10.35
N THR A 495 7.16 6.33 -9.62
CA THR A 495 8.54 5.90 -9.84
C THR A 495 8.80 4.49 -9.31
N LEU A 496 9.72 3.75 -9.94
CA LEU A 496 10.10 2.41 -9.48
C LEU A 496 10.59 2.44 -8.03
N GLU A 497 11.41 3.41 -7.65
CA GLU A 497 11.91 3.58 -6.28
C GLU A 497 10.77 3.68 -5.25
N GLN A 498 9.75 4.50 -5.52
CA GLN A 498 8.60 4.63 -4.62
C GLN A 498 7.75 3.37 -4.58
N LYS A 499 7.58 2.67 -5.72
CA LYS A 499 6.89 1.37 -5.76
C LYS A 499 7.64 0.30 -4.97
N GLU A 500 8.96 0.30 -4.99
CA GLU A 500 9.80 -0.62 -4.21
C GLU A 500 9.70 -0.36 -2.71
N ILE A 501 9.82 0.91 -2.29
CA ILE A 501 9.62 1.31 -0.89
C ILE A 501 8.22 0.89 -0.43
N LEU A 502 7.20 1.11 -1.26
CA LEU A 502 5.83 0.73 -0.96
C LEU A 502 5.69 -0.80 -0.83
N ALA A 503 6.23 -1.58 -1.76
CA ALA A 503 6.17 -3.05 -1.72
C ALA A 503 6.83 -3.63 -0.45
N PHE A 504 8.02 -3.13 -0.09
CA PHE A 504 8.69 -3.55 1.14
C PHE A 504 7.93 -3.11 2.40
N SER A 505 7.43 -1.88 2.44
CA SER A 505 6.65 -1.37 3.58
C SER A 505 5.37 -2.16 3.79
N LEU A 506 4.65 -2.48 2.71
CA LEU A 506 3.42 -3.29 2.76
C LEU A 506 3.71 -4.69 3.28
N PHE A 507 4.73 -5.36 2.74
CA PHE A 507 5.13 -6.68 3.21
C PHE A 507 5.47 -6.66 4.71
N LEU A 508 6.30 -5.73 5.18
CA LEU A 508 6.70 -5.71 6.58
C LEU A 508 5.53 -5.38 7.54
N ALA A 509 4.51 -4.66 7.07
CA ALA A 509 3.29 -4.41 7.83
C ALA A 509 2.40 -5.66 8.01
N ASP A 510 2.45 -6.65 7.10
CA ASP A 510 1.66 -7.89 7.18
C ASP A 510 2.34 -9.05 6.44
N GLN A 511 3.49 -9.49 6.97
CA GLN A 511 4.37 -10.45 6.29
C GLN A 511 3.67 -11.78 6.01
N ASN A 512 2.90 -12.27 6.98
CA ASN A 512 2.30 -13.60 6.91
C ASN A 512 1.18 -13.66 5.86
N LEU A 513 0.23 -12.71 5.89
CA LEU A 513 -0.88 -12.77 4.94
C LEU A 513 -0.40 -12.49 3.52
N ILE A 514 0.47 -11.50 3.32
CA ILE A 514 0.99 -11.17 1.98
C ILE A 514 1.84 -12.32 1.44
N PHE A 515 2.73 -12.92 2.25
CA PHE A 515 3.53 -14.04 1.78
C PHE A 515 2.68 -15.27 1.46
N ASN A 516 1.60 -15.52 2.22
CA ASN A 516 0.70 -16.63 1.92
C ASN A 516 0.00 -16.45 0.57
N ASP A 517 -0.38 -15.23 0.20
CA ASP A 517 -0.93 -14.92 -1.13
C ASP A 517 0.12 -15.18 -2.23
N VAL A 518 1.36 -14.73 -2.01
CA VAL A 518 2.50 -14.97 -2.92
C VAL A 518 2.77 -16.46 -3.09
N LYS A 519 2.83 -17.21 -1.99
CA LYS A 519 3.05 -18.66 -1.98
C LYS A 519 1.96 -19.38 -2.76
N THR A 520 0.69 -19.08 -2.46
CA THR A 520 -0.47 -19.66 -3.15
C THR A 520 -0.42 -19.39 -4.66
N TYR A 521 -0.08 -18.17 -5.06
CA TYR A 521 0.07 -17.81 -6.47
C TYR A 521 1.09 -18.68 -7.20
N PHE A 522 2.29 -18.86 -6.64
CA PHE A 522 3.33 -19.67 -7.29
C PHE A 522 3.03 -21.18 -7.22
N GLU A 523 2.39 -21.66 -6.14
CA GLU A 523 1.88 -23.03 -6.06
C GLU A 523 0.86 -23.32 -7.18
N ASP A 524 -0.07 -22.39 -7.43
CA ASP A 524 -1.05 -22.48 -8.53
C ASP A 524 -0.41 -22.43 -9.91
N MET A 525 0.77 -21.79 -10.05
CA MET A 525 1.57 -21.81 -11.27
C MET A 525 2.35 -23.13 -11.46
N GLY A 526 2.25 -24.07 -10.52
CA GLY A 526 2.88 -25.38 -10.58
C GLY A 526 4.25 -25.45 -9.92
N TYR A 527 4.67 -24.44 -9.16
CA TYR A 527 5.81 -24.58 -8.26
C TYR A 527 5.40 -25.49 -7.10
N ILE A 528 5.92 -26.71 -7.09
CA ILE A 528 5.64 -27.69 -6.05
C ILE A 528 6.96 -28.17 -5.48
N ILE A 529 7.01 -28.29 -4.15
CA ILE A 529 8.13 -28.89 -3.46
C ILE A 529 7.97 -30.41 -3.54
N ASN A 530 8.72 -31.03 -4.47
CA ASN A 530 8.85 -32.48 -4.49
C ASN A 530 10.00 -32.88 -3.58
N VAL A 531 9.70 -33.26 -2.34
CA VAL A 531 10.68 -33.91 -1.46
C VAL A 531 10.90 -35.32 -2.02
N LYS A 532 11.93 -35.49 -2.84
CA LYS A 532 12.44 -36.82 -3.19
C LYS A 532 13.44 -37.20 -2.12
N ASP A 533 13.02 -37.94 -1.09
CA ASP A 533 13.99 -38.35 -0.08
C ASP A 533 14.74 -39.62 -0.51
N LYS A 534 16.07 -39.48 -0.56
CA LYS A 534 17.00 -40.53 -0.13
C LYS A 534 18.05 -39.82 0.71
N VAL A 535 17.76 -39.74 2.01
CA VAL A 535 18.71 -39.50 3.11
C VAL A 535 19.04 -38.03 3.37
N ILE A 536 18.20 -37.35 4.14
CA ILE A 536 18.68 -36.29 5.04
C ILE A 536 19.42 -36.96 6.22
N LYS A 537 20.75 -37.11 6.08
CA LYS A 537 21.64 -37.46 7.19
C LYS A 537 21.95 -36.19 7.98
N LEU A 538 21.36 -36.07 9.16
CA LEU A 538 21.92 -35.23 10.22
C LEU A 538 23.09 -36.02 10.82
N GLU A 539 24.32 -35.57 10.60
CA GLU A 539 25.46 -36.10 11.37
C GLU A 539 25.35 -35.57 12.80
N ASP A 540 24.89 -36.43 13.71
CA ASP A 540 24.95 -36.18 15.14
C ASP A 540 26.34 -36.54 15.70
N SER A 541 26.91 -35.54 16.37
CA SER A 541 27.86 -35.56 17.50
C SER A 541 28.78 -36.77 17.70
N LYS A 542 30.08 -36.46 17.72
CA LYS A 542 31.20 -37.32 18.15
C LYS A 542 30.91 -38.09 19.45
N ASP A 543 30.94 -39.42 19.33
CA ASP A 543 31.37 -40.44 20.28
C ASP A 543 31.64 -40.00 21.73
N LYS A 544 30.71 -40.35 22.64
CA LYS A 544 31.07 -40.73 24.00
C LYS A 544 31.63 -42.16 23.98
N LYS A 545 32.96 -42.27 24.05
CA LYS A 545 33.63 -43.52 24.43
C LYS A 545 33.34 -43.82 25.91
N ASP A 546 32.40 -44.71 26.17
CA ASP A 546 32.37 -45.49 27.40
C ASP A 546 33.19 -46.77 27.18
N ASN A 547 34.47 -46.74 27.58
CA ASN A 547 35.24 -47.96 27.83
C ASN A 547 34.99 -48.40 29.27
N LYS A 548 34.15 -49.42 29.46
CA LYS A 548 34.17 -50.32 30.61
C LYS A 548 34.29 -51.76 30.15
N LYS A 549 35.52 -52.26 30.11
CA LYS A 549 35.93 -53.51 30.78
C LYS A 549 37.45 -53.61 30.80
#